data_AF-A0A972K8M7-F1
#
_entry.id   AF-A0A972K8M7-F1
#
_cell.length_a   1.000
_cell.length_b   1.000
_cell.length_c   1.000
_cell.angle_alpha   90.00
_cell.angle_beta   90.00
_cell.angle_gamma   90.00
#
_symmetry.space_group_name_H-M   'P 1'
#
loop_
_entity.id
_entity.type
_entity.pdbx_description
1 polymer ?
#
loop_
_entity_poly.entity_id
_entity_poly.type
_entity_poly.pdbx_seq_one_letter_code
_entity_poly.pdbx_strand_id
1 'polypeptide(L)'
;MSNFKESCPGSREIRNPYPEEITCVFCGSSVEIWSDEVETQCPNCSNMISRDMKPSSCIQRCPAARECIGKEKYEKIMKHIKE
;
A
#
# COMPACT_ATOMS: atom_id res chain seq x y z
N MET A 1 -10.58 -24.68 14.39
CA MET A 1 -9.25 -24.10 14.70
C MET A 1 -9.02 -22.91 13.78
N SER A 2 -9.43 -21.73 14.23
CA SER A 2 -9.26 -20.49 13.45
C SER A 2 -7.81 -20.05 13.54
N ASN A 3 -7.08 -20.17 12.43
CA ASN A 3 -5.70 -19.72 12.29
C ASN A 3 -5.63 -18.18 12.25
N PHE A 4 -5.87 -17.55 13.40
CA PHE A 4 -5.65 -16.11 13.68
C PHE A 4 -4.24 -15.88 14.26
N LYS A 5 -3.27 -16.69 13.86
CA LYS A 5 -1.84 -16.46 13.99
C LYS A 5 -1.37 -16.43 12.53
N GLU A 6 -0.94 -15.35 11.92
CA GLU A 6 0.01 -14.33 12.37
C GLU A 6 -0.19 -13.07 11.49
N SER A 7 -0.46 -11.91 12.12
CA SER A 7 -0.44 -10.58 11.49
C SER A 7 -1.42 -10.32 10.33
N CYS A 8 -2.02 -9.13 10.27
CA CYS A 8 -2.78 -8.73 9.09
C CYS A 8 -1.83 -8.80 7.87
N PRO A 9 -2.16 -9.52 6.78
CA PRO A 9 -1.28 -9.58 5.61
C PRO A 9 -1.06 -8.20 5.01
N GLY A 10 -2.03 -7.29 5.12
CA GLY A 10 -1.89 -5.88 4.74
C GLY A 10 -1.01 -5.04 5.70
N SER A 11 -0.64 -5.57 6.87
CA SER A 11 0.30 -4.90 7.78
C SER A 11 1.73 -5.40 7.61
N ARG A 12 2.02 -6.29 6.65
CA ARG A 12 3.39 -6.79 6.43
C ARG A 12 4.32 -5.69 5.95
N GLU A 13 3.88 -4.89 4.98
CA GLU A 13 4.63 -3.75 4.42
C GLU A 13 4.88 -2.66 5.47
N ILE A 14 3.98 -2.51 6.45
CA ILE A 14 4.12 -1.57 7.58
C ILE A 14 5.03 -2.13 8.68
N ARG A 15 5.00 -3.44 8.93
CA ARG A 15 5.78 -4.08 10.01
C ARG A 15 7.20 -4.45 9.61
N ASN A 16 7.43 -4.67 8.33
CA ASN A 16 8.73 -5.06 7.79
C ASN A 16 8.97 -4.27 6.51
N PRO A 17 9.29 -2.96 6.64
CA PRO A 17 9.55 -2.13 5.48
C PRO A 17 10.79 -2.65 4.74
N TYR A 18 10.72 -2.66 3.42
CA TYR A 18 11.84 -3.06 2.57
C TYR A 18 12.13 -1.95 1.55
N PRO A 19 13.41 -1.74 1.18
CA PRO A 19 13.78 -0.78 0.16
C PRO A 19 13.34 -1.29 -1.22
N GLU A 20 12.63 -0.45 -1.96
CA GLU A 20 12.27 -0.63 -3.36
C GLU A 20 12.97 0.44 -4.21
N GLU A 21 13.31 0.10 -5.45
CA GLU A 21 13.86 1.07 -6.40
C GLU A 21 12.75 1.53 -7.35
N ILE A 22 12.52 2.84 -7.42
CA ILE A 22 11.61 3.48 -8.38
C ILE A 22 12.38 4.39 -9.32
N THR A 23 11.94 4.46 -10.57
CA THR A 23 12.54 5.38 -11.55
C THR A 23 11.93 6.77 -11.41
N CYS A 24 12.79 7.77 -11.27
CA CYS A 24 12.37 9.17 -11.25
C CYS A 24 11.75 9.57 -12.59
N VAL A 25 10.49 10.01 -12.56
CA VAL A 25 9.78 10.51 -13.75
C VAL A 25 10.35 11.83 -14.30
N PHE A 26 11.14 12.56 -13.49
CA PHE A 26 11.71 13.85 -13.87
C PHE A 26 13.08 13.72 -14.54
N CYS A 27 13.95 12.85 -14.03
CA CYS A 27 15.34 12.74 -14.50
C CYS A 27 15.75 11.33 -14.94
N GLY A 28 14.87 10.33 -14.79
CA GLY A 28 15.15 8.94 -15.19
C GLY A 28 16.12 8.18 -14.29
N SER A 29 16.53 8.76 -13.15
CA SER A 29 17.44 8.09 -12.20
C SER A 29 16.70 7.08 -11.32
N SER A 30 17.37 6.00 -10.94
CA SER A 30 16.87 5.07 -9.92
C SER A 30 16.95 5.73 -8.54
N VAL A 31 15.83 5.74 -7.82
CA VAL A 31 15.69 6.31 -6.48
C VAL A 31 15.17 5.22 -5.56
N GLU A 32 15.80 5.09 -4.40
CA GLU A 32 15.34 4.17 -3.36
C GLU A 32 14.16 4.80 -2.61
N ILE A 33 13.08 4.04 -2.47
CA ILE A 33 11.90 4.37 -1.66
C ILE A 33 11.58 3.20 -0.74
N TRP A 34 11.22 3.47 0.50
CA TRP A 34 10.81 2.41 1.42
C TRP A 34 9.35 2.03 1.19
N SER A 35 9.00 0.76 1.41
CA SER A 35 7.63 0.27 1.21
C SER A 35 6.57 0.95 2.11
N ASP A 36 6.99 1.52 3.24
CA ASP A 36 6.14 2.32 4.14
C ASP A 36 6.06 3.80 3.74
N GLU A 37 6.92 4.25 2.83
CA GLU A 37 6.93 5.62 2.31
C GLU A 37 6.07 5.76 1.04
N VAL A 38 5.29 6.84 1.00
CA VAL A 38 4.42 7.16 -0.14
C VAL A 38 5.17 8.02 -1.17
N GLU A 39 6.08 8.86 -0.69
CA GLU A 39 6.83 9.83 -1.48
C GLU A 39 8.29 9.85 -1.02
N THR A 40 9.21 10.00 -1.98
CA THR A 40 10.64 10.13 -1.72
C THR A 40 11.21 11.31 -2.51
N GLN A 41 12.32 11.87 -2.05
CA GLN A 41 13.03 12.92 -2.77
C GLN A 41 14.12 12.30 -3.66
N CYS A 42 14.11 12.67 -4.95
CA CYS A 42 15.17 12.26 -5.87
C CYS A 42 16.53 12.87 -5.46
N PRO A 43 17.57 12.08 -5.18
CA PRO A 43 18.90 12.61 -4.83
C PRO A 43 19.61 13.29 -6.02
N ASN A 44 19.18 13.04 -7.27
CA ASN A 44 19.81 13.60 -8.46
C ASN A 44 19.19 14.94 -8.90
N CYS A 45 17.86 15.07 -8.84
CA CYS A 45 17.16 16.26 -9.33
C CYS A 45 16.37 17.02 -8.24
N SER A 46 16.39 16.53 -7.00
CA SER A 46 15.70 17.09 -5.83
C SER A 46 14.17 17.22 -5.96
N ASN A 47 13.57 16.60 -6.99
CA ASN A 47 12.12 16.54 -7.15
C ASN A 47 11.51 15.47 -6.24
N MET A 48 10.30 15.75 -5.76
CA MET A 48 9.49 14.77 -5.03
C MET A 48 8.87 13.78 -6.01
N ILE A 49 9.12 12.49 -5.79
CA ILE A 49 8.53 11.41 -6.57
C ILE A 49 7.61 10.63 -5.63
N SER A 50 6.34 10.51 -6.00
CA SER A 50 5.40 9.65 -5.31
C SER A 50 5.33 8.30 -6.02
N ARG A 51 5.30 7.20 -5.26
CA ARG A 51 4.86 5.94 -5.84
C ARG A 51 3.35 6.06 -6.07
N ASP A 52 2.87 5.61 -7.22
CA ASP A 52 1.45 5.38 -7.42
C ASP A 52 1.05 4.28 -6.43
N MET A 53 0.66 4.69 -5.22
CA MET A 53 0.02 3.80 -4.27
C MET A 53 -1.27 3.39 -4.97
N LYS A 54 -1.22 2.26 -5.69
CA LYS A 54 -2.42 1.46 -5.90
C LYS A 54 -3.05 1.41 -4.52
N PRO A 55 -4.29 1.89 -4.34
CA PRO A 55 -4.95 1.78 -3.07
C PRO A 55 -5.05 0.29 -2.81
N SER A 56 -4.08 -0.22 -2.05
CA SER A 56 -4.04 -1.56 -1.50
C SER A 56 -5.08 -1.56 -0.41
N SER A 57 -6.34 -1.41 -0.83
CA SER A 57 -7.50 -1.75 -0.07
C SER A 57 -7.34 -3.24 0.14
N CYS A 58 -6.65 -3.60 1.22
CA CYS A 58 -6.61 -4.94 1.77
C CYS A 58 -8.05 -5.47 1.88
N ILE A 59 -9.02 -4.57 2.00
CA ILE A 59 -10.46 -4.82 1.96
C ILE A 59 -10.91 -5.38 0.59
N GLN A 60 -10.37 -4.95 -0.56
CA GLN A 60 -10.70 -5.52 -1.87
C GLN A 60 -10.14 -6.93 -2.09
N ARG A 61 -8.92 -7.21 -1.60
CA ARG A 61 -8.23 -8.48 -1.88
C ARG A 61 -8.33 -9.51 -0.76
N CYS A 62 -8.67 -9.11 0.46
CA CYS A 62 -8.73 -10.01 1.60
C CYS A 62 -10.09 -10.72 1.66
N PRO A 63 -10.14 -12.07 1.58
CA PRO A 63 -11.41 -12.81 1.68
C PRO A 63 -12.08 -12.65 3.04
N ALA A 64 -11.31 -12.38 4.09
CA ALA A 64 -11.82 -12.13 5.44
C ALA A 64 -12.19 -10.65 5.68
N ALA A 65 -12.05 -9.76 4.70
CA ALA A 65 -12.32 -8.33 4.86
C ALA A 65 -13.74 -8.07 5.37
N ARG A 66 -14.73 -8.73 4.80
CA ARG A 66 -16.16 -8.57 5.17
C ARG A 66 -16.43 -8.91 6.64
N GLU A 67 -15.75 -9.91 7.18
CA GLU A 67 -15.86 -10.29 8.59
C GLU A 67 -14.99 -9.38 9.49
N CYS A 68 -13.82 -8.95 9.01
CA CYS A 68 -12.87 -8.11 9.73
C CYS A 68 -13.38 -6.70 10.04
N ILE A 69 -13.98 -6.01 9.06
CA ILE A 69 -14.52 -4.65 9.23
C ILE A 69 -16.04 -4.60 9.41
N GLY A 70 -16.70 -5.74 9.26
CA GLY A 70 -18.16 -5.87 9.28
C GLY A 70 -18.82 -5.55 7.94
N LYS A 71 -19.96 -6.20 7.68
CA LYS A 71 -20.71 -6.13 6.41
C LYS A 71 -21.05 -4.69 6.00
N GLU A 72 -21.48 -3.86 6.94
CA GLU A 72 -21.93 -2.49 6.65
C GLU A 72 -20.79 -1.59 6.15
N LYS A 73 -19.62 -1.66 6.79
CA LYS A 73 -18.44 -0.87 6.39
C LYS A 73 -17.84 -1.39 5.09
N TYR A 74 -17.83 -2.71 4.89
CA TYR A 74 -17.37 -3.33 3.65
C TYR A 74 -18.18 -2.86 2.43
N GLU A 75 -19.51 -2.86 2.54
CA GLU A 75 -20.39 -2.43 1.45
C GLU A 75 -20.23 -0.94 1.12
N LYS A 76 -20.03 -0.07 2.11
CA LYS A 76 -19.74 1.36 1.88
C LYS A 76 -18.42 1.55 1.12
N ILE A 77 -17.36 0.88 1.55
CA ILE A 77 -16.03 0.98 0.93
C ILE A 77 -16.04 0.42 -0.50
N MET A 78 -16.70 -0.71 -0.74
CA MET A 78 -16.83 -1.29 -2.09
C MET A 78 -17.64 -0.42 -3.06
N LYS A 79 -18.57 0.40 -2.55
CA LYS A 79 -19.31 1.36 -3.39
C LYS A 79 -18.39 2.49 -3.86
N HIS A 80 -17.56 3.04 -2.97
CA HIS A 80 -16.67 4.16 -3.29
C HIS A 80 -15.47 3.79 -4.18
N ILE A 81 -15.09 2.50 -4.28
CA ILE A 81 -13.99 2.07 -5.16
C ILE A 81 -14.46 1.79 -6.61
N LYS A 82 -15.78 1.79 -6.86
CA LYS A 82 -16.34 1.54 -8.20
C LYS A 82 -16.64 2.81 -9.00
N GLU A 83 -16.43 3.99 -8.41
CA GLU A 83 -16.44 5.30 -9.11
C GLU A 83 -15.01 5.72 -9.46
#